data_AF-A0A969P5T5-F1
#
_entry.id   AF-A0A969P5T5-F1
#
_cell.length_a   1.000
_cell.length_b   1.000
_cell.length_c   1.000
_cell.angle_alpha   90.00
_cell.angle_beta   90.00
_cell.angle_gamma   90.00
#
_symmetry.space_group_name_H-M   'P 1'
#
loop_
_entity.id
_entity.type
_entity.pdbx_description
1 polymer ?
#
loop_
_entity_poly.entity_id
_entity_poly.type
_entity_poly.pdbx_seq_one_letter_code
_entity_poly.pdbx_strand_id
1 'polypeptide(L)'
;MRGKRIAIYVVVEHRSTCEPRMPWRALLYAGEEWDRFVREHPRRRRLPFILPLLLTQHPARTLQPSSRRSSMFHLGFVGCSGHHSRW
;
A
#
# COMPACT_ATOMS: atom_id res chain seq x y z
N MET A 1 32.89 -0.36 -8.95
CA MET A 1 31.84 -0.73 -7.97
C MET A 1 31.23 -2.07 -8.37
N ARG A 2 31.25 -3.12 -7.52
CA ARG A 2 30.55 -4.38 -7.82
C ARG A 2 29.09 -4.25 -7.41
N GLY A 3 28.18 -4.27 -8.38
CA GLY A 3 26.73 -4.30 -8.10
C GLY A 3 26.32 -5.64 -7.48
N LYS A 4 25.54 -5.60 -6.41
CA LYS A 4 24.93 -6.79 -5.80
C LYS A 4 23.48 -6.89 -6.25
N ARG A 5 23.09 -8.01 -6.85
CA ARG A 5 21.69 -8.27 -7.21
C ARG A 5 20.85 -8.37 -5.93
N ILE A 6 19.79 -7.56 -5.86
CA ILE A 6 18.80 -7.56 -4.77
C ILE A 6 17.45 -7.87 -5.40
N ALA A 7 16.72 -8.82 -4.82
CA ALA A 7 15.33 -9.08 -5.19
C ALA A 7 14.42 -8.21 -4.33
N ILE A 8 13.53 -7.46 -4.98
CA ILE A 8 12.47 -6.67 -4.34
C ILE A 8 11.15 -7.29 -4.72
N TYR A 9 10.35 -7.64 -3.72
CA TYR A 9 9.01 -8.16 -3.92
C TYR A 9 8.02 -7.01 -3.74
N VAL A 10 7.13 -6.83 -4.71
CA VAL A 10 6.14 -5.76 -4.69
C VAL A 10 4.76 -6.38 -4.55
N VAL A 11 4.08 -6.04 -3.46
CA VAL A 11 2.68 -6.43 -3.24
C VAL A 11 1.83 -5.24 -3.66
N VAL A 12 1.10 -5.37 -4.76
CA VAL A 12 0.20 -4.30 -5.23
C VAL A 12 -1.22 -4.64 -4.85
N GLU A 13 -1.83 -3.76 -4.07
CA GLU A 13 -3.24 -3.86 -3.75
C GLU A 13 -3.98 -2.64 -4.30
N HIS A 14 -4.98 -2.88 -5.14
CA HIS A 14 -5.87 -1.85 -5.66
C HIS A 14 -7.29 -2.06 -5.12
N ARG A 15 -7.86 -1.02 -4.50
CA ARG A 15 -9.28 -1.02 -4.09
C ARG A 15 -9.96 0.26 -4.53
N SER A 16 -11.11 0.08 -5.16
CA SER A 16 -11.98 1.16 -5.62
C SER A 16 -12.71 1.87 -4.47
N THR A 17 -13.00 1.14 -3.39
CA THR A 17 -13.58 1.69 -2.16
C THR A 17 -12.49 1.80 -1.12
N CYS A 18 -12.45 2.94 -0.44
CA CYS A 18 -11.46 3.12 0.61
C CYS A 18 -11.78 2.23 1.81
N GLU A 19 -10.90 1.28 2.08
CA GLU A 19 -11.00 0.38 3.22
C GLU A 19 -9.93 0.77 4.25
N PRO A 20 -10.31 1.27 5.45
CA PRO A 20 -9.35 1.74 6.45
C PRO A 20 -8.32 0.68 6.89
N ARG A 21 -8.64 -0.61 6.71
CA ARG A 21 -7.78 -1.75 7.09
C ARG A 21 -6.84 -2.23 5.98
N MET A 22 -6.84 -1.58 4.81
CA MET A 22 -5.95 -1.94 3.71
C MET A 22 -4.46 -1.97 4.12
N PRO A 23 -3.91 -0.99 4.87
CA PRO A 23 -2.51 -1.07 5.33
C PRO A 23 -2.24 -2.24 6.27
N TRP A 24 -3.20 -2.57 7.13
CA TRP A 24 -3.10 -3.72 8.03
C TRP A 24 -3.04 -5.04 7.25
N ARG A 25 -3.90 -5.21 6.24
CA ARG A 25 -3.90 -6.39 5.37
C ARG A 25 -2.59 -6.53 4.57
N ALA A 26 -2.05 -5.43 4.06
CA ALA A 26 -0.75 -5.44 3.40
C ALA A 26 0.40 -5.88 4.32
N LEU A 27 0.37 -5.50 5.60
CA LEU A 27 1.32 -6.00 6.59
C LEU A 27 1.18 -7.51 6.81
N LEU A 28 -0.06 -8.02 6.90
CA LEU A 28 -0.31 -9.45 7.02
C LEU A 28 0.22 -10.23 5.82
N TYR A 29 -0.04 -9.75 4.60
CA TYR A 29 0.50 -10.39 3.39
C TYR A 29 2.03 -10.42 3.36
N ALA A 30 2.69 -9.34 3.79
CA ALA A 30 4.15 -9.34 3.91
C ALA A 30 4.64 -10.36 4.93
N GLY A 31 3.95 -10.49 6.07
CA GLY A 31 4.26 -11.49 7.10
C GLY A 31 4.10 -12.92 6.60
N GLU A 32 2.99 -13.23 5.92
CA GLU A 32 2.73 -14.54 5.31
C GLU A 32 3.80 -14.91 4.26
N GLU A 33 4.20 -13.94 3.43
CA GLU A 33 5.25 -14.12 2.44
C GLU A 33 6.60 -14.41 3.08
N TRP A 34 6.95 -13.70 4.16
CA TRP A 34 8.17 -13.98 4.92
C TRP A 34 8.14 -15.33 5.60
N ASP A 35 7.01 -15.73 6.19
CA ASP A 35 6.86 -17.04 6.79
C ASP A 35 7.06 -18.16 5.76
N ARG A 36 6.44 -18.04 4.59
CA ARG A 36 6.68 -18.94 3.46
C ARG A 36 8.16 -18.96 3.07
N PHE A 37 8.78 -17.79 2.93
CA PHE A 37 10.20 -17.68 2.56
C PHE A 37 11.13 -18.38 3.56
N VAL A 38 10.90 -18.20 4.87
CA VAL A 38 11.70 -18.84 5.93
C VAL A 38 11.56 -20.35 5.90
N ARG A 39 10.33 -20.87 5.70
CA ARG A 39 10.08 -22.30 5.55
C ARG A 39 10.78 -22.91 4.34
N GLU A 40 10.76 -22.21 3.21
CA GLU A 40 11.41 -22.65 1.97
C GLU A 40 12.94 -22.51 2.01
N HIS A 41 13.47 -21.58 2.82
CA HIS A 41 14.90 -21.24 2.84
C HIS A 41 15.50 -21.21 4.26
N PRO A 42 15.52 -22.33 5.00
CA PRO A 42 15.88 -22.35 6.42
C PRO A 42 17.32 -21.90 6.73
N ARG A 43 18.22 -21.92 5.75
CA ARG A 43 19.63 -21.48 5.89
C ARG A 43 19.84 -19.99 5.57
N ARG A 44 18.86 -19.31 4.95
CA ARG A 44 18.97 -17.88 4.61
C ARG A 44 18.73 -17.05 5.88
N ARG A 45 19.70 -16.21 6.24
CA ARG A 45 19.61 -15.30 7.40
C ARG A 45 18.99 -13.94 7.10
N ARG A 46 18.57 -13.68 5.86
CA ARG A 46 18.02 -12.40 5.42
C ARG A 46 16.65 -12.63 4.80
N LEU A 47 15.69 -11.84 5.20
CA LEU A 47 14.37 -11.79 4.58
C LEU A 47 14.42 -10.98 3.29
N PRO A 48 13.56 -11.30 2.31
CA PRO A 48 13.37 -10.46 1.14
C PRO A 48 12.80 -9.10 1.55
N PHE A 49 13.21 -8.05 0.82
CA PHE A 49 12.59 -6.75 0.97
C PHE A 49 11.24 -6.75 0.24
N ILE A 50 10.17 -6.48 0.99
CA ILE A 50 8.80 -6.40 0.48
C ILE A 50 8.36 -4.94 0.53
N LEU A 51 7.90 -4.41 -0.60
CA LEU A 51 7.32 -3.08 -0.72
C LEU A 51 5.83 -3.19 -1.02
N PRO A 52 4.94 -2.94 -0.04
CA PRO A 52 3.51 -2.89 -0.30
C PRO A 52 3.14 -1.56 -0.97
N LEU A 53 2.52 -1.64 -2.15
CA LEU A 53 1.98 -0.51 -2.88
C LEU A 53 0.45 -0.56 -2.80
N LEU A 54 -0.11 0.42 -2.10
CA LEU A 54 -1.55 0.56 -1.89
C LEU A 54 -2.10 1.61 -2.82
N LEU A 55 -3.01 1.21 -3.70
CA LEU A 55 -3.69 2.08 -4.64
C LEU A 55 -5.15 2.20 -4.22
N THR A 56 -5.55 3.43 -3.86
CA THR A 56 -6.95 3.75 -3.56
C THR A 56 -7.52 4.61 -4.67
N GLN A 57 -8.74 4.30 -5.10
CA GLN A 57 -9.48 5.19 -5.98
C GLN A 57 -10.20 6.23 -5.13
N HIS A 58 -9.77 7.49 -5.22
CA HIS A 58 -10.62 8.56 -4.74
C HIS A 58 -11.80 8.73 -5.70
N PRO A 59 -13.03 8.90 -5.19
CA PRO A 59 -14.15 9.24 -6.05
C PRO A 59 -13.77 10.49 -6.82
N ALA A 60 -13.90 10.43 -8.15
CA ALA A 60 -13.79 11.60 -8.98
C ALA A 60 -14.82 12.58 -8.47
N ARG A 61 -14.38 13.63 -7.77
CA ARG A 61 -15.26 14.76 -7.47
C ARG A 61 -15.67 15.27 -8.84
N THR A 62 -16.94 15.08 -9.23
CA THR A 62 -17.46 15.68 -10.46
C THR A 62 -17.17 17.16 -10.35
N LEU A 63 -16.11 17.60 -11.03
CA LEU A 63 -15.75 19.00 -11.10
C LEU A 63 -16.89 19.66 -11.87
N GLN A 64 -17.83 20.27 -11.15
CA GLN A 64 -18.60 21.34 -11.76
C GLN A 64 -17.58 22.34 -12.30
N PRO A 65 -17.68 22.78 -13.57
CA PRO A 65 -16.67 23.60 -14.19
C PRO A 65 -16.79 25.02 -13.62
N SER A 66 -16.10 25.30 -12.52
CA SER A 66 -15.87 26.69 -12.12
C SER A 66 -14.55 26.87 -11.37
N SER A 67 -13.73 27.73 -11.98
CA SER A 67 -12.58 28.46 -11.44
C SER A 67 -11.40 27.65 -10.89
N ARG A 68 -10.40 27.52 -11.75
CA ARG A 68 -8.94 27.62 -11.49
C ARG A 68 -8.56 27.64 -10.00
N ARG A 69 -8.00 26.53 -9.49
CA ARG A 69 -7.12 26.54 -8.32
C ARG A 69 -5.90 25.65 -8.53
N SER A 70 -4.76 26.32 -8.61
CA SER A 70 -3.43 25.74 -8.53
C SER A 70 -3.16 25.34 -7.08
N SER A 71 -3.08 24.04 -6.79
CA SER A 71 -2.38 23.48 -5.62
C SER A 71 -2.27 21.97 -5.85
N MET A 72 -1.15 21.49 -6.37
CA MET A 72 0.02 21.05 -5.60
C MET A 72 -0.33 19.82 -4.73
N PHE A 73 0.20 18.68 -5.14
CA PHE A 73 0.04 17.38 -4.50
C PHE A 73 0.40 17.47 -3.02
N HIS A 74 -0.61 17.46 -2.16
CA HIS A 74 -0.40 17.33 -0.73
C HIS A 74 -0.18 15.84 -0.43
N LEU A 75 1.06 15.47 -0.10
CA LEU A 75 1.39 14.16 0.46
C LEU A 75 0.88 14.10 1.91
N GLY A 76 -0.44 14.16 2.08
CA GLY A 76 -1.11 13.95 3.36
C GLY A 76 -1.42 12.47 3.53
N PHE A 77 -1.28 11.96 4.75
CA PHE A 77 -1.93 10.72 5.15
C PHE A 77 -3.44 10.93 5.03
N VAL A 78 -4.03 10.55 3.90
CA VAL A 78 -5.48 10.66 3.68
C VAL A 78 -6.14 9.53 4.46
N GLY A 79 -6.40 9.80 5.73
CA GLY A 79 -7.33 8.98 6.51
C GLY A 79 -8.70 9.07 5.84
N CYS A 80 -9.15 7.97 5.24
CA CYS A 80 -10.51 7.87 4.75
C CYS A 80 -11.46 7.95 5.94
N SER A 81 -12.16 9.07 6.05
CA SER A 81 -13.17 9.33 7.07
C SER A 81 -14.36 8.40 6.80
N GLY A 82 -14.29 7.18 7.30
CA GLY A 82 -15.44 6.29 7.37
C GLY A 82 -16.47 6.95 8.26
N HIS A 83 -17.67 7.20 7.73
CA HIS A 83 -18.82 7.58 8.53
C HIS A 83 -19.02 6.48 9.59
N HIS A 84 -18.73 6.78 10.85
CA HIS A 84 -18.91 5.85 11.96
C HIS A 84 -20.42 5.56 12.11
N SER A 85 -20.87 4.46 11.53
CA SER A 85 -22.11 3.80 11.92
C SER A 85 -21.77 2.90 13.10
N ARG A 86 -22.01 3.44 14.29
CA ARG A 86 -22.04 2.77 15.60
C ARG A 86 -22.73 1.40 15.49
N TRP A 87 -22.01 0.30 15.74
CA TRP A 87 -22.48 -0.94 16.38
C TRP A 87 -21.27 -1.66 17.00
#